data_AF-A0A2K3YWC3-F1
#
_entry.id   AF-A0A2K3YWC3-F1
#
_cell.length_a   1.000
_cell.length_b   1.000
_cell.length_c   1.000
_cell.angle_alpha   90.00
_cell.angle_beta   90.00
_cell.angle_gamma   90.00
#
_symmetry.space_group_name_H-M   'P 1'
#
loop_
_entity.id
_entity.type
_entity.pdbx_description
1 polymer ?
#
loop_
_entity_poly.entity_id
_entity_poly.type
_entity_poly.pdbx_seq_one_letter_code
_entity_poly.pdbx_strand_id
1 'polypeptide(L)'
;MAKVKYGNWDLVAELEDFRDEMEEWVKKGILKTTLAIYNTAIALAPVDMGFLRESIDYKITDGGFSSVISVGAGYAVFVEYGSGIFASGPGGSRAKKIPWSYKDIDGEWHTTSGQPPQPFWNPAIDEGRKVFEKYFR
;
A
#
# COMPACT_ATOMS: atom_id res chain seq x y z
N MET A 1 51.67 -35.49 -6.09
CA MET A 1 51.48 -34.42 -5.09
C MET A 1 49.97 -34.23 -4.93
N ALA A 2 49.36 -34.86 -3.93
CA ALA A 2 47.92 -34.77 -3.73
C ALA A 2 47.58 -33.38 -3.16
N LYS A 3 46.77 -32.60 -3.88
CA LYS A 3 46.22 -31.34 -3.35
C LYS A 3 45.26 -31.70 -2.21
N VAL A 4 45.72 -31.54 -0.98
CA VAL A 4 44.86 -31.58 0.21
C VAL A 4 43.81 -30.47 0.03
N LYS A 5 42.54 -30.85 -0.13
CA LYS A 5 41.43 -29.92 -0.07
C LYS A 5 41.24 -29.53 1.39
N TYR A 6 41.47 -28.26 1.72
CA TYR A 6 41.25 -27.70 3.05
C TYR A 6 39.83 -27.13 3.12
N GLY A 7 39.09 -27.47 4.18
CA GLY A 7 37.74 -26.96 4.43
C GLY A 7 36.95 -27.91 5.33
N ASN A 8 36.31 -27.37 6.38
CA ASN A 8 35.33 -28.12 7.15
C ASN A 8 34.01 -28.12 6.35
N TRP A 9 33.69 -29.22 5.67
CA TRP A 9 32.50 -29.34 4.82
C TRP A 9 31.21 -29.20 5.61
N ASP A 10 31.22 -29.58 6.89
CA ASP A 10 30.07 -29.42 7.78
C ASP A 10 29.80 -27.93 8.02
N LEU A 11 30.85 -27.11 8.22
CA LEU A 11 30.70 -25.66 8.35
C LEU A 11 30.14 -25.01 7.08
N VAL A 12 30.50 -25.52 5.90
CA VAL A 12 29.97 -25.00 4.63
C VAL A 12 28.47 -25.29 4.53
N ALA A 13 28.06 -26.52 4.83
CA ALA A 13 26.64 -26.90 4.82
C ALA A 13 25.82 -26.06 5.80
N GLU A 14 26.29 -25.89 7.05
CA GLU A 14 25.61 -25.08 8.06
C GLU A 14 25.45 -23.60 7.65
N LEU A 15 26.43 -23.05 6.91
CA LEU A 15 26.35 -21.68 6.40
C LEU A 15 25.37 -21.54 5.22
N GLU A 16 25.23 -22.58 4.40
CA GLU A 16 24.23 -22.63 3.33
C GLU A 16 22.81 -22.73 3.91
N ASP A 17 22.61 -23.61 4.88
CA ASP A 17 21.32 -23.76 5.58
C ASP A 17 20.92 -22.45 6.29
N PHE A 18 21.86 -21.83 7.02
CA PHE A 18 21.62 -20.53 7.65
C PHE A 18 21.23 -19.45 6.64
N ARG A 19 21.88 -19.43 5.46
CA ARG A 19 21.56 -18.48 4.41
C ARG A 19 20.13 -18.69 3.91
N ASP A 20 19.75 -19.93 3.63
CA ASP A 20 18.42 -20.25 3.10
C ASP A 20 17.32 -19.91 4.11
N GLU A 21 17.54 -20.23 5.39
CA GLU A 21 16.63 -19.84 6.49
C GLU A 21 16.48 -18.32 6.59
N MET A 22 17.59 -17.57 6.50
CA MET A 22 17.58 -16.11 6.50
C MET A 22 16.82 -15.54 5.30
N GLU A 23 17.04 -16.09 4.09
CA GLU A 23 16.32 -15.67 2.89
C GLU A 23 14.81 -15.90 3.03
N GLU A 24 14.39 -17.08 3.53
CA GLU A 24 12.98 -17.39 3.76
C GLU A 24 12.36 -16.46 4.82
N TRP A 25 13.08 -16.23 5.92
CA TRP A 25 12.62 -15.34 6.99
C TRP A 25 12.37 -13.91 6.48
N VAL A 26 13.28 -13.36 5.66
CA VAL A 26 13.12 -12.03 5.06
C VAL A 26 11.93 -11.99 4.10
N LYS A 27 11.81 -12.95 3.18
CA LYS A 27 10.70 -13.04 2.21
C LYS A 27 9.34 -13.09 2.92
N LYS A 28 9.26 -13.84 4.02
CA LYS A 28 8.06 -13.94 4.86
C LYS A 28 7.71 -12.61 5.55
N GLY A 29 8.71 -11.86 6.03
CA GLY A 29 8.51 -10.54 6.63
C GLY A 29 7.95 -9.53 5.63
N ILE A 30 8.49 -9.54 4.40
CA ILE A 30 8.01 -8.68 3.30
C ILE A 30 6.59 -9.04 2.92
N LEU A 31 6.29 -10.33 2.72
CA LEU A 31 4.93 -10.77 2.38
C LEU A 31 3.92 -10.39 3.48
N LYS A 32 4.26 -10.60 4.76
CA LYS A 32 3.40 -10.20 5.89
C LYS A 32 3.13 -8.70 5.89
N THR A 33 4.16 -7.89 5.71
CA THR A 33 4.05 -6.43 5.65
C THR A 33 3.16 -6.00 4.47
N THR A 34 3.39 -6.61 3.30
CA THR A 34 2.61 -6.35 2.07
C THR A 34 1.13 -6.64 2.30
N LEU A 35 0.82 -7.82 2.83
CA LEU A 35 -0.55 -8.25 3.10
C LEU A 35 -1.22 -7.40 4.17
N ALA A 36 -0.49 -6.91 5.18
CA ALA A 36 -1.03 -6.00 6.19
C ALA A 36 -1.50 -4.68 5.55
N ILE A 37 -0.67 -4.08 4.70
CA ILE A 37 -1.02 -2.86 3.96
C ILE A 37 -2.21 -3.14 3.03
N TYR A 38 -2.11 -4.18 2.20
CA TYR A 38 -3.13 -4.53 1.21
C TYR A 38 -4.51 -4.77 1.86
N ASN A 39 -4.57 -5.62 2.89
CA ASN A 39 -5.82 -5.95 3.57
C ASN A 39 -6.42 -4.74 4.28
N THR A 40 -5.59 -3.90 4.90
CA THR A 40 -6.05 -2.68 5.56
C THR A 40 -6.62 -1.69 4.56
N ALA A 41 -5.93 -1.49 3.43
CA ALA A 41 -6.39 -0.61 2.36
C ALA A 41 -7.73 -1.08 1.78
N ILE A 42 -7.90 -2.39 1.55
CA ILE A 42 -9.14 -2.99 1.07
C ILE A 42 -10.27 -2.88 2.09
N ALA A 43 -9.98 -3.04 3.38
CA ALA A 43 -10.98 -2.97 4.44
C ALA A 43 -11.51 -1.56 4.66
N LEU A 44 -10.65 -0.55 4.48
CA LEU A 44 -11.00 0.87 4.66
C LEU A 44 -11.53 1.52 3.38
N ALA A 45 -11.29 0.94 2.21
CA ALA A 45 -11.79 1.46 0.95
C ALA A 45 -13.34 1.48 0.94
N PRO A 46 -13.97 2.63 0.61
CA PRO A 46 -15.42 2.73 0.54
C PRO A 46 -16.02 1.79 -0.52
N VAL A 47 -17.18 1.23 -0.19
CA VAL A 47 -17.82 0.14 -0.95
C VAL A 47 -18.66 0.63 -2.13
N ASP A 48 -18.80 1.95 -2.33
CA ASP A 48 -19.82 2.60 -3.17
C ASP A 48 -20.04 1.93 -4.53
N MET A 49 -18.99 1.80 -5.35
CA MET A 49 -19.02 1.07 -6.64
C MET A 49 -18.07 -0.14 -6.68
N GLY A 50 -17.44 -0.51 -5.56
CA GLY A 50 -16.47 -1.61 -5.47
C GLY A 50 -15.15 -1.40 -6.24
N PHE A 51 -15.14 -0.62 -7.33
CA PHE A 51 -14.00 -0.44 -8.21
C PHE A 51 -12.73 0.04 -7.50
N LEU A 52 -12.84 0.98 -6.55
CA LEU A 52 -11.67 1.42 -5.78
C LEU A 52 -11.01 0.22 -5.08
N ARG A 53 -11.79 -0.59 -4.38
CA ARG A 53 -11.33 -1.77 -3.67
C ARG A 53 -10.73 -2.81 -4.63
N GLU A 54 -11.39 -3.05 -5.76
CA GLU A 54 -10.92 -3.98 -6.80
C GLU A 54 -9.65 -3.49 -7.52
N SER A 55 -9.43 -2.18 -7.56
CA SER A 55 -8.24 -1.57 -8.19
C SER A 55 -6.99 -1.61 -7.32
N ILE A 56 -7.12 -2.01 -6.05
CA ILE A 56 -5.99 -2.17 -5.14
C ILE A 56 -5.38 -3.54 -5.42
N ASP A 57 -4.09 -3.57 -5.76
CA ASP A 57 -3.37 -4.79 -6.05
C ASP A 57 -1.94 -4.72 -5.51
N TYR A 58 -1.29 -5.88 -5.37
CA TYR A 58 0.11 -5.95 -4.99
C TYR A 58 0.87 -6.97 -5.84
N LYS A 59 2.15 -6.69 -6.03
CA LYS A 59 3.08 -7.57 -6.72
C LYS A 59 4.33 -7.75 -5.88
N ILE A 60 4.71 -9.01 -5.68
CA ILE A 60 6.02 -9.36 -5.12
C ILE A 60 7.05 -9.31 -6.26
N THR A 61 8.17 -8.63 -6.01
CA THR A 61 9.27 -8.45 -6.96
C THR A 61 10.58 -8.94 -6.34
N ASP A 62 11.65 -8.90 -7.13
CA ASP A 62 13.01 -9.22 -6.67
C ASP A 62 13.11 -10.58 -5.95
N GLY A 63 12.45 -11.60 -6.48
CA GLY A 63 12.49 -12.96 -5.90
C GLY A 63 11.87 -13.09 -4.50
N GLY A 64 11.05 -12.12 -4.07
CA GLY A 64 10.47 -12.09 -2.73
C GLY A 64 11.07 -11.04 -1.79
N PHE A 65 12.11 -10.33 -2.24
CA PHE A 65 12.81 -9.32 -1.44
C PHE A 65 12.23 -7.91 -1.55
N SER A 66 11.20 -7.73 -2.38
CA SER A 66 10.50 -6.47 -2.54
C SER A 66 9.02 -6.69 -2.85
N SER A 67 8.22 -5.65 -2.64
CA SER A 67 6.80 -5.63 -3.02
C SER A 67 6.38 -4.24 -3.47
N VAL A 68 5.48 -4.18 -4.45
CA VAL A 68 4.83 -2.94 -4.89
C VAL A 68 3.33 -3.10 -4.66
N ILE A 69 2.71 -2.11 -4.03
CA ILE A 69 1.26 -2.03 -3.84
C ILE A 69 0.77 -0.82 -4.62
N SER A 70 -0.26 -1.02 -5.43
CA SER A 70 -0.78 -0.03 -6.37
C SER A 70 -2.26 0.20 -6.13
N VAL A 71 -2.71 1.44 -6.36
CA VAL A 71 -4.13 1.80 -6.40
C VAL A 71 -4.45 2.32 -7.79
N GLY A 72 -5.23 1.55 -8.55
CA GLY A 72 -5.51 1.84 -9.97
C GLY A 72 -6.59 2.91 -10.20
N ALA A 73 -7.47 3.16 -9.22
CA ALA A 73 -8.54 4.14 -9.37
C ALA A 73 -8.00 5.58 -9.35
N GLY A 74 -8.10 6.29 -10.48
CA GLY A 74 -7.63 7.68 -10.59
C GLY A 74 -8.29 8.67 -9.62
N TYR A 75 -9.51 8.36 -9.15
CA TYR A 75 -10.21 9.18 -8.16
C TYR A 75 -9.82 8.85 -6.70
N ALA A 76 -8.99 7.85 -6.45
CA ALA A 76 -8.60 7.41 -5.10
C ALA A 76 -7.98 8.53 -4.27
N VAL A 77 -7.25 9.46 -4.90
CA VAL A 77 -6.68 10.63 -4.24
C VAL A 77 -7.76 11.52 -3.62
N PHE A 78 -8.89 11.70 -4.30
CA PHE A 78 -10.01 12.47 -3.78
C PHE A 78 -10.77 11.74 -2.68
N VAL A 79 -10.70 10.40 -2.65
CA VAL A 79 -11.24 9.60 -1.55
C VAL A 79 -10.37 9.74 -0.32
N GLU A 80 -9.06 9.56 -0.46
CA GLU A 80 -8.10 9.66 0.65
C GLU A 80 -8.13 11.05 1.31
N TYR A 81 -8.09 12.10 0.49
CA TYR A 81 -7.90 13.47 0.97
C TYR A 81 -9.16 14.32 0.96
N GLY A 82 -10.26 13.84 0.37
CA GLY A 82 -11.47 14.63 0.20
C GLY A 82 -11.36 15.60 -0.99
N SER A 83 -12.46 16.27 -1.30
CA SER A 83 -12.55 17.23 -2.40
C SER A 83 -13.29 18.50 -1.99
N GLY A 84 -13.23 19.53 -2.83
CA GLY A 84 -13.90 20.81 -2.56
C GLY A 84 -13.42 21.43 -1.25
N ILE A 85 -14.35 21.71 -0.33
CA ILE A 85 -14.05 22.36 0.96
C ILE A 85 -13.41 21.41 1.97
N PHE A 86 -13.62 20.11 1.79
CA PHE A 86 -13.12 19.10 2.71
C PHE A 86 -11.76 18.54 2.29
N ALA A 87 -11.22 18.99 1.15
CA ALA A 87 -9.89 18.61 0.70
C ALA A 87 -8.84 18.92 1.78
N SER A 88 -8.18 17.88 2.26
CA SER A 88 -7.17 17.87 3.33
C SER A 88 -5.81 17.43 2.76
N GLY A 89 -4.71 17.67 3.47
CA GLY A 89 -3.36 17.31 3.00
C GLY A 89 -2.62 18.39 2.18
N PRO A 90 -1.50 18.04 1.51
CA PRO A 90 -0.64 18.98 0.80
C PRO A 90 -1.39 19.65 -0.37
N GLY A 91 -1.69 20.94 -0.22
CA GLY A 91 -2.48 21.68 -1.22
C GLY A 91 -3.99 21.58 -1.02
N GLY A 92 -4.46 21.29 0.20
CA GLY A 92 -5.87 21.26 0.62
C GLY A 92 -6.69 22.49 0.21
N SER A 93 -7.98 22.52 0.59
CA SER A 93 -8.96 23.37 -0.09
C SER A 93 -8.51 24.81 -0.33
N ARG A 94 -8.40 25.18 -1.61
CA ARG A 94 -8.21 26.57 -2.05
C ARG A 94 -9.53 27.22 -2.49
N ALA A 95 -10.64 26.52 -2.28
CA ALA A 95 -11.95 26.99 -2.70
C ALA A 95 -12.37 28.20 -1.86
N LYS A 96 -12.36 29.38 -2.47
CA LYS A 96 -12.81 30.64 -1.84
C LYS A 96 -14.30 30.94 -2.06
N LYS A 97 -14.93 30.26 -3.04
CA LYS A 97 -16.33 30.47 -3.43
C LYS A 97 -17.06 29.13 -3.35
N ILE A 98 -17.97 29.03 -2.40
CA ILE A 98 -18.71 27.81 -2.03
C ILE A 98 -20.15 28.23 -1.75
N PRO A 99 -21.15 27.43 -2.17
CA PRO A 99 -21.02 26.25 -3.01
C PRO A 99 -20.77 26.61 -4.48
N TRP A 100 -20.29 25.65 -5.28
CA TRP A 100 -20.20 25.78 -6.73
C TRP A 100 -21.33 24.99 -7.37
N SER A 101 -21.95 25.61 -8.38
CA SER A 101 -23.07 25.02 -9.09
C SER A 101 -22.66 24.73 -10.53
N TYR A 102 -23.02 23.56 -11.03
CA TYR A 102 -22.82 23.17 -12.43
C TYR A 102 -24.13 22.65 -13.00
N LYS A 103 -24.27 22.73 -14.32
CA LYS A 103 -25.42 22.18 -15.04
C LYS A 103 -24.98 20.87 -15.67
N ASP A 104 -25.72 19.79 -15.45
CA ASP A 104 -25.42 18.49 -16.06
C ASP A 104 -25.84 18.45 -17.55
N ILE A 105 -25.70 17.27 -18.16
CA ILE A 105 -26.02 17.06 -19.57
C ILE A 105 -27.53 17.09 -19.85
N ASP A 106 -28.35 16.78 -18.85
CA ASP A 106 -29.81 16.79 -18.91
C ASP A 106 -30.40 18.18 -18.62
N GLY A 107 -29.54 19.10 -18.18
CA GLY A 107 -29.86 20.49 -17.94
C GLY A 107 -30.29 20.80 -16.51
N GLU A 108 -30.10 19.88 -15.57
CA GLU A 108 -30.35 20.08 -14.15
C GLU A 108 -29.18 20.78 -13.47
N TRP A 109 -29.47 21.70 -12.56
CA TRP A 109 -28.47 22.41 -11.78
C TRP A 109 -28.13 21.63 -10.52
N HIS A 110 -26.86 21.26 -10.40
CA HIS A 110 -26.29 20.61 -9.23
C HIS A 110 -25.47 21.61 -8.43
N THR A 111 -25.59 21.56 -7.11
CA THR A 111 -24.80 22.38 -6.18
C THR A 111 -24.06 21.46 -5.23
N THR A 112 -22.73 21.55 -5.18
CA THR A 112 -21.92 20.67 -4.33
C THR A 112 -20.85 21.45 -3.56
N SER A 113 -20.55 20.94 -2.36
CA SER A 113 -19.47 21.42 -1.48
C SER A 113 -18.20 20.56 -1.58
N GLY A 114 -18.24 19.47 -2.35
CA GLY A 114 -17.21 18.43 -2.35
C GLY A 114 -17.50 17.29 -1.37
N GLN A 115 -16.60 16.31 -1.31
CA GLN A 115 -16.73 15.10 -0.51
C GLN A 115 -15.75 15.11 0.68
N PRO A 116 -16.16 14.67 1.89
CA PRO A 116 -15.25 14.51 3.01
C PRO A 116 -14.21 13.40 2.77
N PRO A 117 -12.99 13.52 3.30
CA PRO A 117 -11.98 12.47 3.20
C PRO A 117 -12.46 11.17 3.84
N GLN A 118 -12.16 10.05 3.19
CA GLN A 118 -12.32 8.69 3.68
C GLN A 118 -10.96 7.99 3.54
N PRO A 119 -10.03 8.23 4.48
CA PRO A 119 -8.68 7.71 4.38
C PRO A 119 -8.66 6.18 4.44
N PHE A 120 -7.98 5.57 3.46
CA PHE A 120 -7.79 4.12 3.36
C PHE A 120 -6.31 3.77 3.15
N TRP A 121 -5.56 4.66 2.50
CA TRP A 121 -4.17 4.40 2.10
C TRP A 121 -3.16 4.75 3.19
N ASN A 122 -3.18 5.97 3.71
CA ASN A 122 -2.24 6.35 4.78
C ASN A 122 -2.40 5.47 6.04
N PRO A 123 -3.63 5.18 6.51
CA PRO A 123 -3.81 4.24 7.62
C PRO A 123 -3.26 2.84 7.33
N ALA A 124 -3.35 2.37 6.08
CA ALA A 124 -2.80 1.08 5.67
C ALA A 124 -1.26 1.06 5.70
N ILE A 125 -0.61 2.15 5.28
CA ILE A 125 0.85 2.30 5.39
C ILE A 125 1.28 2.27 6.86
N ASP A 126 0.58 2.98 7.74
CA ASP A 126 0.91 3.01 9.17
C ASP A 126 0.75 1.63 9.82
N GLU A 127 -0.25 0.85 9.42
CA GLU A 127 -0.39 -0.53 9.88
C GLU A 127 0.73 -1.43 9.34
N GLY A 128 1.07 -1.30 8.06
CA GLY A 128 2.23 -1.97 7.47
C GLY A 128 3.52 -1.67 8.21
N ARG A 129 3.77 -0.39 8.56
CA ARG A 129 4.94 0.02 9.33
C ARG A 129 5.02 -0.70 10.66
N LYS A 130 3.92 -0.77 11.42
CA LYS A 130 3.91 -1.50 12.71
C LYS A 130 4.22 -2.98 12.53
N VAL A 131 3.67 -3.62 11.50
CA VAL A 131 3.93 -5.04 11.20
C VAL A 131 5.40 -5.26 10.82
N PHE A 132 5.95 -4.39 9.99
CA PHE A 132 7.35 -4.43 9.58
C PHE A 132 8.29 -4.28 10.78
N GLU A 133 8.10 -3.21 11.57
CA GLU A 133 8.90 -2.92 12.76
C GLU A 133 8.79 -4.04 13.80
N LYS A 134 7.63 -4.69 13.93
CA LYS A 134 7.46 -5.81 14.85
C LYS A 134 8.15 -7.08 14.35
N TYR A 135 8.22 -7.31 13.04
CA TYR A 135 8.77 -8.54 12.48
C TYR A 135 10.31 -8.52 12.39
N PHE A 136 10.89 -7.37 12.03
CA PHE A 136 12.33 -7.21 11.78
C PHE A 136 13.12 -6.66 12.97
N ARG A 137 12.48 -6.49 14.12
CA ARG A 137 13.13 -6.07 15.37
C ARG A 137 13.68 -7.27 16.14
#